data_AF-A0A8S1RXU1-F1
#
_entry.id   AF-A0A8S1RXU1-F1
#
_cell.length_a   1.000
_cell.length_b   1.000
_cell.length_c   1.000
_cell.angle_alpha   90.00
_cell.angle_beta   90.00
_cell.angle_gamma   90.00
#
_symmetry.space_group_name_H-M   'P 1'
#
loop_
_entity.id
_entity.type
_entity.pdbx_description
1 polymer ?
#
loop_
_entity_poly.entity_id
_entity_poly.type
_entity_poly.pdbx_seq_one_letter_code
_entity_poly.pdbx_strand_id
1 'polypeptide(L)'
;MDLMDNQFQQKFQQLIKLKEIYSTRNVLPQRLQRLKLVDINFQIKYIRQKQQNKLNQIINSSIVSQNIPKKQSTERSFSNSVNHHNVADQQNICVSCEKYIFEKKVTLNCQNKFNHNYHSNCLANIMKQQLANQCIKFQCLCKSQINNGQISRQKILELDVYINRLMLNQLYYLKTHYQNIKQCANKDCEFFWIYKQQQKQIKSRSNSPLKTYKITYVNYCPDCRFL
;
A
#
# COMPACT_ATOMS: atom_id res chain seq x y z
N MET A 1 -25.00 2.45 -26.09
CA MET A 1 -24.26 2.62 -24.83
C MET A 1 -24.53 1.35 -24.01
N ASP A 2 -23.99 0.17 -24.38
CA ASP A 2 -24.52 -1.12 -23.85
C ASP A 2 -23.51 -2.27 -23.73
N LEU A 3 -22.24 -2.07 -24.07
CA LEU A 3 -21.23 -3.15 -24.02
C LEU A 3 -20.76 -3.49 -22.59
N MET A 4 -20.80 -2.50 -21.68
CA MET A 4 -20.35 -2.69 -20.30
C MET A 4 -21.38 -3.46 -19.45
N ASP A 5 -22.68 -3.24 -19.64
CA ASP A 5 -23.72 -3.94 -18.86
C ASP A 5 -23.82 -5.43 -19.27
N ASN A 6 -23.56 -5.79 -20.53
CA ASN A 6 -23.56 -7.18 -21.01
C ASN A 6 -22.43 -8.03 -20.41
N GLN A 7 -21.21 -7.51 -20.29
CA GLN A 7 -20.10 -8.24 -19.65
C GLN A 7 -20.33 -8.46 -18.15
N PHE A 8 -20.96 -7.49 -17.47
CA PHE A 8 -21.31 -7.62 -16.06
C PHE A 8 -22.39 -8.68 -15.82
N GLN A 9 -23.41 -8.74 -16.68
CA GLN A 9 -24.49 -9.72 -16.58
C GLN A 9 -23.99 -11.15 -16.85
N GLN A 10 -23.09 -11.32 -17.82
CA GLN A 10 -22.42 -12.60 -18.07
C GLN A 10 -21.59 -13.09 -16.88
N LYS A 11 -20.80 -12.20 -16.25
CA LYS A 11 -20.03 -12.54 -15.04
C LYS A 11 -20.94 -12.93 -13.87
N PHE A 12 -22.05 -12.25 -13.69
CA PHE A 12 -23.02 -12.58 -12.64
C PHE A 12 -23.63 -13.97 -12.84
N GLN A 13 -24.02 -14.32 -14.08
CA GLN A 13 -24.52 -15.65 -14.42
C GLN A 13 -23.46 -16.75 -14.22
N GLN A 14 -22.20 -16.47 -14.55
CA GLN A 14 -21.08 -17.39 -14.28
C GLN A 14 -20.91 -17.65 -12.78
N LEU A 15 -21.00 -16.62 -11.93
CA LEU A 15 -20.91 -16.75 -10.48
C LEU A 15 -22.06 -17.57 -9.90
N ILE A 16 -23.29 -17.40 -10.40
CA ILE A 16 -24.43 -18.23 -9.98
C ILE A 16 -24.20 -19.71 -10.31
N LYS A 17 -23.76 -20.02 -11.53
CA LYS A 17 -23.45 -21.40 -11.92
C LYS A 17 -22.33 -22.01 -11.07
N LEU A 18 -21.28 -21.24 -10.79
CA LEU A 18 -20.21 -21.69 -9.90
C LEU A 18 -20.72 -21.95 -8.48
N LYS A 19 -21.61 -21.10 -7.95
CA LYS A 19 -22.23 -21.31 -6.65
C LYS A 19 -22.98 -22.64 -6.59
N GLU A 20 -23.76 -22.96 -7.61
CA GLU A 20 -24.50 -24.22 -7.70
C GLU A 20 -23.55 -25.41 -7.69
N ILE A 21 -22.51 -25.38 -8.52
CA ILE A 21 -21.50 -26.44 -8.61
C ILE A 21 -20.83 -26.67 -7.25
N TYR A 22 -20.31 -25.62 -6.61
CA TYR A 22 -19.62 -25.75 -5.32
C TYR A 22 -20.57 -26.03 -4.15
N SER A 23 -21.88 -25.80 -4.28
CA SER A 23 -22.86 -26.14 -3.23
C SER A 23 -23.31 -27.60 -3.31
N THR A 24 -23.33 -28.17 -4.51
CA THR A 24 -23.94 -29.49 -4.77
C THR A 24 -22.93 -30.60 -5.01
N ARG A 25 -21.73 -30.29 -5.49
CA ARG A 25 -20.71 -31.29 -5.86
C ARG A 25 -19.47 -31.13 -5.01
N ASN A 26 -18.86 -32.23 -4.56
CA ASN A 26 -17.57 -32.22 -3.86
C ASN A 26 -16.43 -32.12 -4.88
N VAL A 27 -16.25 -30.94 -5.48
CA VAL A 27 -15.27 -30.69 -6.55
C VAL A 27 -13.88 -30.32 -6.00
N LEU A 28 -13.79 -29.93 -4.72
CA LEU A 28 -12.56 -29.52 -4.05
C LEU A 28 -12.50 -30.09 -2.62
N PRO A 29 -11.32 -30.11 -1.98
CA PRO A 29 -11.22 -30.39 -0.55
C PRO A 29 -12.15 -29.48 0.27
N GLN A 30 -12.84 -30.04 1.26
CA GLN A 30 -13.98 -29.41 1.94
C GLN A 30 -13.67 -28.00 2.49
N ARG A 31 -12.47 -27.79 3.03
CA ARG A 31 -12.03 -26.47 3.51
C ARG A 31 -11.93 -25.44 2.37
N LEU A 32 -11.30 -25.81 1.26
CA LEU A 32 -11.16 -24.93 0.08
C LEU A 32 -12.51 -24.66 -0.57
N GLN A 33 -13.37 -25.67 -0.62
CA GLN A 33 -14.72 -25.55 -1.16
C GLN A 33 -15.58 -24.56 -0.35
N ARG A 34 -15.54 -24.63 0.98
CA ARG A 34 -16.20 -23.66 1.86
C ARG A 34 -15.69 -22.24 1.61
N LEU A 35 -14.37 -22.05 1.49
CA LEU A 35 -13.78 -20.75 1.20
C LEU A 35 -14.22 -20.20 -0.17
N LYS A 36 -14.28 -21.05 -1.20
CA LYS A 36 -14.77 -20.66 -2.54
C LYS A 36 -16.25 -20.27 -2.52
N LEU A 37 -17.09 -20.98 -1.77
CA LEU A 37 -18.50 -20.62 -1.62
C LEU A 37 -18.70 -19.28 -0.92
N VAL A 38 -17.89 -18.97 0.10
CA VAL A 38 -17.92 -17.66 0.77
C VAL A 38 -17.59 -16.55 -0.24
N ASP A 39 -16.54 -16.72 -1.04
CA ASP A 39 -16.13 -15.76 -2.07
C ASP A 39 -17.23 -15.54 -3.13
N ILE A 40 -17.77 -16.62 -3.68
CA ILE A 40 -18.84 -16.54 -4.69
C ILE A 40 -20.09 -15.85 -4.13
N ASN A 41 -20.53 -16.22 -2.92
CA ASN A 41 -21.69 -15.61 -2.28
C ASN A 41 -21.48 -14.10 -2.04
N PHE A 42 -20.27 -13.71 -1.63
CA PHE A 42 -19.93 -12.31 -1.44
C PHE A 42 -19.94 -11.53 -2.76
N GLN A 43 -19.33 -12.06 -3.83
CA GLN A 43 -19.32 -11.40 -5.14
C GLN A 43 -20.75 -11.23 -5.69
N ILE A 44 -21.62 -12.23 -5.52
CA ILE A 44 -23.04 -12.13 -5.87
C ILE A 44 -23.73 -11.02 -5.06
N LYS A 45 -23.50 -10.95 -3.74
CA LYS A 45 -24.07 -9.91 -2.86
C LYS A 45 -23.60 -8.52 -3.27
N TYR A 46 -22.30 -8.36 -3.56
CA TYR A 46 -21.72 -7.10 -3.99
C TYR A 46 -22.30 -6.62 -5.33
N ILE A 47 -22.41 -7.52 -6.33
CA ILE A 47 -23.01 -7.16 -7.63
C ILE A 47 -24.47 -6.71 -7.44
N ARG A 48 -25.26 -7.43 -6.64
CA ARG A 48 -26.64 -7.04 -6.33
C ARG A 48 -26.73 -5.66 -5.67
N GLN A 49 -25.85 -5.39 -4.71
CA GLN A 49 -25.81 -4.10 -4.02
C GLN A 49 -25.41 -2.97 -4.99
N LYS A 50 -24.45 -3.21 -5.89
CA LYS A 50 -24.04 -2.23 -6.91
C LYS A 50 -25.17 -1.92 -7.89
N GLN A 51 -25.93 -2.93 -8.31
CA GLN A 51 -27.13 -2.76 -9.13
C GLN A 51 -28.20 -1.96 -8.40
N GLN A 52 -28.45 -2.27 -7.13
CA GLN A 52 -29.42 -1.54 -6.30
C GLN A 52 -29.01 -0.08 -6.09
N ASN A 53 -27.71 0.19 -5.88
CA ASN A 53 -27.21 1.56 -5.77
C ASN A 53 -27.33 2.33 -7.09
N LYS A 54 -27.06 1.70 -8.24
CA LYS A 54 -27.27 2.29 -9.57
C LYS A 54 -28.75 2.62 -9.80
N LEU A 55 -29.66 1.71 -9.44
CA LEU A 55 -31.11 1.93 -9.48
C LEU A 55 -31.53 3.09 -8.57
N ASN A 56 -31.07 3.13 -7.33
CA ASN A 56 -31.38 4.22 -6.39
C ASN A 56 -30.86 5.58 -6.89
N GLN A 57 -29.70 5.62 -7.55
CA GLN A 57 -29.18 6.84 -8.17
C GLN A 57 -30.07 7.31 -9.34
N ILE A 58 -30.52 6.38 -10.20
CA ILE A 58 -31.44 6.69 -11.31
C ILE A 58 -32.78 7.19 -10.78
N ILE A 59 -33.34 6.53 -9.76
CA ILE A 59 -34.60 6.93 -9.13
C ILE A 59 -34.45 8.32 -8.49
N ASN A 60 -33.36 8.57 -7.75
CA ASN A 60 -33.13 9.88 -7.12
C ASN A 60 -32.88 10.99 -8.15
N SER A 61 -32.20 10.72 -9.27
CA SER A 61 -32.06 11.70 -10.36
C SER A 61 -33.38 11.96 -11.08
N SER A 62 -34.29 10.97 -11.12
CA SER A 62 -35.62 11.10 -11.74
C SER A 62 -36.63 11.83 -10.85
N ILE A 63 -36.44 11.78 -9.53
CA ILE A 63 -37.29 12.48 -8.54
C ILE A 63 -36.88 13.96 -8.43
N VAL A 64 -35.60 14.31 -8.61
CA VAL A 64 -35.13 15.72 -8.60
C VAL A 64 -35.70 16.53 -9.78
N SER A 65 -36.15 15.87 -10.85
CA SER A 65 -36.89 16.51 -11.97
C SER A 65 -38.37 16.78 -11.71
N GLN A 66 -38.93 16.38 -10.56
CA GLN A 66 -40.29 16.76 -10.16
C GLN A 66 -40.22 17.83 -9.07
N ASN A 67 -40.60 19.07 -9.43
CA ASN A 67 -40.76 20.19 -8.50
C ASN A 67 -41.89 19.86 -7.49
N ILE A 68 -41.55 19.17 -6.41
CA ILE A 68 -42.46 18.94 -5.29
C ILE A 68 -42.10 19.93 -4.17
N PRO A 69 -43.03 20.78 -3.71
CA PRO A 69 -42.75 21.74 -2.65
C PRO A 69 -42.39 21.01 -1.34
N LYS A 70 -41.28 21.41 -0.74
CA LYS A 70 -40.73 20.87 0.52
C LYS A 70 -41.79 20.93 1.63
N LYS A 71 -42.31 19.77 2.05
CA LYS A 71 -42.99 19.63 3.35
C LYS A 71 -41.96 19.38 4.45
N GLN A 72 -42.24 19.98 5.60
CA GLN A 72 -41.40 20.04 6.79
C GLN A 72 -40.99 18.67 7.33
N SER A 73 -39.77 18.67 7.87
CA SER A 73 -39.08 17.57 8.53
C SER A 73 -39.77 17.11 9.80
N THR A 74 -40.32 15.90 9.78
CA THR A 74 -40.44 15.04 10.97
C THR A 74 -40.53 13.61 10.50
N GLU A 75 -39.42 12.87 10.52
CA GLU A 75 -39.45 11.44 10.83
C GLU A 75 -38.05 10.93 11.18
N ARG A 76 -38.05 10.05 12.18
CA ARG A 76 -36.91 9.62 12.99
C ARG A 76 -35.84 8.92 12.13
N SER A 77 -34.60 9.32 12.36
CA SER A 77 -33.38 8.76 11.77
C SER A 77 -33.17 7.30 12.15
N PHE A 78 -33.78 6.39 11.39
CA PHE A 78 -33.38 4.99 11.31
C PHE A 78 -32.19 4.85 10.35
N SER A 79 -30.96 5.13 10.80
CA SER A 79 -29.77 4.78 10.01
C SER A 79 -28.44 4.67 10.79
N ASN A 80 -28.45 4.30 12.07
CA ASN A 80 -27.19 4.12 12.83
C ASN A 80 -26.75 2.64 13.00
N SER A 81 -27.60 1.66 12.70
CA SER A 81 -27.24 0.23 12.82
C SER A 81 -26.60 -0.38 11.56
N VAL A 82 -26.74 0.26 10.39
CA VAL A 82 -26.17 -0.26 9.11
C VAL A 82 -24.69 0.12 8.95
N ASN A 83 -24.21 1.17 9.63
CA ASN A 83 -22.83 1.62 9.51
C ASN A 83 -21.83 0.69 10.20
N HIS A 84 -22.18 0.04 11.31
CA HIS A 84 -21.21 -0.82 12.02
C HIS A 84 -20.93 -2.15 11.31
N HIS A 85 -21.91 -2.74 10.61
CA HIS A 85 -21.66 -3.94 9.78
C HIS A 85 -20.96 -3.62 8.45
N ASN A 86 -21.13 -2.41 7.91
CA ASN A 86 -20.45 -1.95 6.69
C ASN A 86 -18.94 -1.70 6.89
N VAL A 87 -18.51 -1.29 8.09
CA VAL A 87 -17.09 -0.96 8.34
C VAL A 87 -16.22 -2.21 8.39
N ALA A 88 -16.71 -3.32 8.94
CA ALA A 88 -15.95 -4.58 9.02
C ALA A 88 -15.70 -5.19 7.63
N ASP A 89 -16.70 -5.16 6.74
CA ASP A 89 -16.57 -5.68 5.37
C ASP A 89 -15.66 -4.80 4.50
N GLN A 90 -15.68 -3.47 4.69
CA GLN A 90 -14.79 -2.54 3.98
C GLN A 90 -13.30 -2.67 4.39
N GLN A 91 -13.01 -3.12 5.62
CA GLN A 91 -11.64 -3.32 6.11
C GLN A 91 -10.91 -4.50 5.45
N ASN A 92 -11.59 -5.32 4.65
CA ASN A 92 -10.99 -6.44 3.94
C ASN A 92 -11.07 -6.27 2.42
N ILE A 93 -11.42 -5.08 1.91
CA ILE A 93 -11.39 -4.80 0.48
C ILE A 93 -10.01 -4.28 0.10
N CYS A 94 -9.40 -4.90 -0.92
CA CYS A 94 -8.15 -4.41 -1.48
C CYS A 94 -8.40 -3.12 -2.26
N VAL A 95 -7.69 -2.05 -1.88
CA VAL A 95 -7.80 -0.73 -2.52
C VAL A 95 -7.33 -0.76 -3.98
N SER A 96 -6.42 -1.66 -4.35
CA SER A 96 -5.88 -1.74 -5.70
C SER A 96 -6.78 -2.46 -6.70
N CYS A 97 -7.51 -3.50 -6.28
CA CYS A 97 -8.28 -4.35 -7.20
C CYS A 97 -9.77 -4.46 -6.85
N GLU A 98 -10.20 -3.78 -5.78
CA GLU A 98 -11.58 -3.76 -5.27
C GLU A 98 -12.15 -5.14 -4.89
N LYS A 99 -11.28 -6.15 -4.75
CA LYS A 99 -11.66 -7.52 -4.34
C LYS A 99 -11.40 -7.74 -2.85
N TYR A 100 -12.14 -8.67 -2.26
CA TYR A 100 -11.98 -9.06 -0.87
C TYR A 100 -10.66 -9.81 -0.62
N ILE A 101 -10.07 -9.62 0.56
CA ILE A 101 -8.81 -10.21 0.99
C ILE A 101 -9.10 -11.30 2.01
N PHE A 102 -8.98 -12.56 1.58
CA PHE A 102 -9.18 -13.72 2.45
C PHE A 102 -7.93 -14.06 3.27
N GLU A 103 -6.76 -13.93 2.66
CA GLU A 103 -5.46 -14.27 3.24
C GLU A 103 -4.40 -13.28 2.78
N LYS A 104 -3.26 -13.23 3.50
CA LYS A 104 -2.12 -12.35 3.21
C LYS A 104 -2.53 -10.88 3.04
N LYS A 105 -3.38 -10.40 3.95
CA LYS A 105 -3.75 -8.98 4.03
C LYS A 105 -2.58 -8.15 4.49
N VAL A 106 -2.32 -7.07 3.75
CA VAL A 106 -1.38 -6.03 4.13
C VAL A 106 -2.13 -4.76 4.44
N THR A 107 -1.93 -4.23 5.64
CA THR A 107 -2.56 -2.99 6.08
C THR A 107 -1.52 -1.88 6.13
N LEU A 108 -1.80 -0.78 5.42
CA LEU A 108 -0.96 0.42 5.36
C LEU A 108 -1.63 1.57 6.12
N ASN A 109 -0.89 2.19 7.04
CA ASN A 109 -1.36 3.27 7.89
C ASN A 109 -0.96 4.56 7.20
N CYS A 110 -1.92 5.16 6.51
CA CYS A 110 -1.66 6.34 5.71
C CYS A 110 -1.80 7.58 6.58
N GLN A 111 -0.77 8.45 6.59
CA GLN A 111 -0.81 9.69 7.38
C GLN A 111 -2.07 10.50 7.06
N ASN A 112 -2.78 10.91 8.11
CA ASN A 112 -4.01 11.72 8.06
C ASN A 112 -5.14 11.12 7.21
N LYS A 113 -5.12 9.80 6.98
CA LYS A 113 -6.11 9.07 6.17
C LYS A 113 -6.49 7.75 6.84
N PHE A 114 -7.54 7.11 6.34
CA PHE A 114 -7.91 5.76 6.74
C PHE A 114 -6.83 4.74 6.36
N ASN A 115 -6.79 3.63 7.09
CA ASN A 115 -5.91 2.51 6.78
C ASN A 115 -6.34 1.88 5.44
N HIS A 116 -5.37 1.62 4.57
CA HIS A 116 -5.60 0.99 3.28
C HIS A 116 -5.16 -0.47 3.33
N ASN A 117 -6.03 -1.36 2.85
CA ASN A 117 -5.76 -2.80 2.82
C ASN A 117 -5.44 -3.24 1.40
N TYR A 118 -4.51 -4.19 1.29
CA TYR A 118 -4.07 -4.75 0.02
C TYR A 118 -3.94 -6.27 0.11
N HIS A 119 -4.22 -6.97 -0.99
CA HIS A 119 -3.59 -8.26 -1.20
C HIS A 119 -2.08 -8.04 -1.29
N SER A 120 -1.31 -8.91 -0.68
CA SER A 120 0.15 -8.87 -0.76
C SER A 120 0.66 -8.82 -2.21
N ASN A 121 0.07 -9.60 -3.12
CA ASN A 121 0.39 -9.58 -4.55
C ASN A 121 0.08 -8.22 -5.22
N CYS A 122 -1.06 -7.59 -4.87
CA CYS A 122 -1.38 -6.26 -5.39
C CYS A 122 -0.37 -5.24 -4.91
N LEU A 123 0.01 -5.30 -3.62
CA LEU A 123 1.01 -4.40 -3.07
C LEU A 123 2.39 -4.63 -3.70
N ALA A 124 2.79 -5.88 -3.91
CA ALA A 124 4.03 -6.25 -4.59
C ALA A 124 4.12 -5.63 -5.99
N ASN A 125 3.04 -5.69 -6.76
CA ASN A 125 2.98 -5.08 -8.09
C ASN A 125 3.16 -3.55 -8.04
N ILE A 126 2.52 -2.89 -7.08
CA ILE A 126 2.67 -1.43 -6.88
C ILE A 126 4.12 -1.11 -6.50
N MET A 127 4.70 -1.85 -5.56
CA MET A 127 6.10 -1.66 -5.16
C MET A 127 7.05 -1.86 -6.33
N LYS A 128 6.86 -2.92 -7.12
CA LYS A 128 7.65 -3.20 -8.32
C LYS A 128 7.60 -2.05 -9.33
N GLN A 129 6.41 -1.49 -9.58
CA GLN A 129 6.24 -0.33 -10.47
C GLN A 129 6.95 0.91 -9.93
N GLN A 130 6.85 1.20 -8.63
CA GLN A 130 7.53 2.36 -8.05
C GLN A 130 9.06 2.20 -8.03
N LEU A 131 9.54 0.99 -7.77
CA LEU A 131 10.98 0.67 -7.78
C LEU A 131 11.58 0.77 -9.18
N ALA A 132 10.83 0.45 -10.22
CA ALA A 132 11.27 0.66 -11.61
C ALA A 132 11.57 2.14 -11.91
N ASN A 133 10.87 3.06 -11.23
CA ASN A 133 11.10 4.50 -11.31
C ASN A 133 12.20 5.00 -10.34
N GLN A 134 13.03 4.10 -9.81
CA GLN A 134 14.11 4.40 -8.85
C GLN A 134 13.62 5.21 -7.63
N CYS A 135 12.42 4.94 -7.15
CA CYS A 135 11.90 5.67 -6.00
C CYS A 135 12.76 5.44 -4.75
N ILE A 136 12.88 6.49 -3.93
CA ILE A 136 13.54 6.47 -2.62
C ILE A 136 12.53 6.39 -1.46
N LYS A 137 11.24 6.48 -1.76
CA LYS A 137 10.17 6.38 -0.77
C LYS A 137 9.02 5.60 -1.39
N PHE A 138 8.51 4.62 -0.65
CA PHE A 138 7.29 3.93 -1.05
C PHE A 138 6.07 4.81 -0.76
N GLN A 139 5.17 4.88 -1.73
CA GLN A 139 3.93 5.62 -1.62
C GLN A 139 2.73 4.68 -1.76
N CYS A 140 1.75 4.82 -0.89
CA CYS A 140 0.45 4.19 -1.08
C CYS A 140 -0.24 4.80 -2.32
N LEU A 141 -1.26 4.13 -2.90
CA LEU A 141 -2.06 4.68 -4.01
C LEU A 141 -2.72 6.02 -3.63
N CYS A 142 -3.00 6.25 -2.34
CA CYS A 142 -3.48 7.52 -1.84
C CYS A 142 -2.39 8.61 -1.71
N LYS A 143 -1.19 8.37 -2.26
CA LYS A 143 0.00 9.24 -2.23
C LYS A 143 0.63 9.46 -0.85
N SER A 144 0.16 8.76 0.19
CA SER A 144 0.77 8.82 1.52
C SER A 144 2.11 8.08 1.52
N GLN A 145 3.14 8.68 2.09
CA GLN A 145 4.45 8.04 2.28
C GLN A 145 4.33 6.98 3.37
N ILE A 146 4.86 5.79 3.08
CA ILE A 146 4.79 4.64 3.98
C ILE A 146 6.17 4.32 4.51
N ASN A 147 6.26 4.07 5.82
CA ASN A 147 7.49 3.64 6.44
C ASN A 147 7.77 2.17 6.08
N ASN A 148 8.98 1.87 5.59
CA ASN A 148 9.41 0.51 5.25
C ASN A 148 9.16 -0.48 6.40
N GLY A 149 9.44 -0.06 7.65
CA GLY A 149 9.26 -0.90 8.84
C GLY A 149 7.80 -1.29 9.10
N GLN A 150 6.82 -0.53 8.58
CA GLN A 150 5.42 -0.95 8.66
C GLN A 150 5.15 -2.21 7.84
N ILE A 151 5.76 -2.32 6.66
CA ILE A 151 5.57 -3.47 5.78
C ILE A 151 6.36 -4.66 6.33
N SER A 152 7.63 -4.47 6.72
CA SER A 152 8.46 -5.54 7.29
C SER A 152 7.88 -6.18 8.55
N ARG A 153 7.23 -5.40 9.43
CA ARG A 153 6.60 -5.93 10.66
C ARG A 153 5.45 -6.90 10.39
N GLN A 154 4.85 -6.85 9.20
CA GLN A 154 3.77 -7.76 8.82
C GLN A 154 4.28 -9.13 8.36
N LYS A 155 5.61 -9.32 8.27
CA LYS A 155 6.29 -10.61 8.00
C LYS A 155 5.80 -11.32 6.73
N ILE A 156 5.59 -10.55 5.67
CA ILE A 156 5.15 -11.07 4.37
C ILE A 156 6.37 -11.21 3.47
N LEU A 157 6.92 -12.43 3.40
CA LEU A 157 8.18 -12.74 2.74
C LEU A 157 8.27 -12.23 1.28
N GLU A 158 7.17 -12.30 0.53
CA GLU A 158 7.15 -11.86 -0.87
C GLU A 158 7.31 -10.35 -1.04
N LEU A 159 7.13 -9.56 0.04
CA LEU A 159 7.34 -8.11 0.04
C LEU A 159 8.74 -7.69 0.49
N ASP A 160 9.44 -8.53 1.26
CA ASP A 160 10.74 -8.19 1.84
C ASP A 160 11.80 -7.92 0.77
N VAL A 161 11.76 -8.65 -0.35
CA VAL A 161 12.66 -8.41 -1.50
C VAL A 161 12.52 -6.97 -2.03
N TYR A 162 11.29 -6.47 -2.13
CA TYR A 162 11.04 -5.10 -2.60
C TYR A 162 11.41 -4.05 -1.55
N ILE A 163 11.18 -4.34 -0.27
CA ILE A 163 11.62 -3.46 0.82
C ILE A 163 13.14 -3.34 0.85
N ASN A 164 13.85 -4.46 0.75
CA ASN A 164 15.31 -4.47 0.72
C ASN A 164 15.84 -3.65 -0.47
N ARG A 165 15.22 -3.81 -1.66
CA ARG A 165 15.58 -3.00 -2.83
C ARG A 165 15.33 -1.51 -2.61
N LEU A 166 14.22 -1.14 -1.98
CA LEU A 166 13.92 0.25 -1.64
C LEU A 166 14.94 0.82 -0.64
N MET A 167 15.33 0.03 0.36
CA MET A 167 16.35 0.43 1.34
C MET A 167 17.72 0.64 0.68
N LEU A 168 18.08 -0.18 -0.30
CA LEU A 168 19.30 0.03 -1.09
C LEU A 168 19.24 1.33 -1.89
N ASN A 169 18.11 1.64 -2.56
CA ASN A 169 17.92 2.92 -3.25
C ASN A 169 18.05 4.10 -2.28
N GLN A 170 17.47 3.98 -1.08
CA GLN A 170 17.57 4.98 -0.02
C GLN A 170 19.02 5.17 0.43
N LEU A 171 19.75 4.09 0.69
CA LEU A 171 21.16 4.16 1.09
C LEU A 171 22.02 4.79 0.01
N TYR A 172 21.81 4.42 -1.25
CA TYR A 172 22.50 5.04 -2.39
C TYR A 172 22.23 6.55 -2.44
N TYR A 173 20.97 6.96 -2.36
CA TYR A 173 20.57 8.36 -2.35
C TYR A 173 21.19 9.14 -1.17
N LEU A 174 21.21 8.55 0.02
CA LEU A 174 21.85 9.14 1.19
C LEU A 174 23.35 9.37 0.93
N LYS A 175 24.04 8.32 0.47
CA LYS A 175 25.48 8.34 0.19
C LYS A 175 25.90 9.36 -0.88
N THR A 176 25.04 9.64 -1.86
CA THR A 176 25.33 10.57 -2.97
C THR A 176 24.92 12.00 -2.69
N HIS A 177 23.82 12.24 -1.98
CA HIS A 177 23.25 13.58 -1.84
C HIS A 177 23.50 14.26 -0.48
N TYR A 178 23.83 13.51 0.57
CA TYR A 178 24.02 14.09 1.90
C TYR A 178 25.49 14.43 2.13
N GLN A 179 25.79 15.73 2.25
CA GLN A 179 27.16 16.24 2.42
C GLN A 179 27.84 15.78 3.72
N ASN A 180 27.06 15.40 4.73
CA ASN A 180 27.57 14.90 6.00
C ASN A 180 27.84 13.39 5.98
N ILE A 181 27.61 12.71 4.87
CA ILE A 181 27.97 11.31 4.67
C ILE A 181 29.25 11.27 3.84
N LYS A 182 30.33 10.67 4.36
CA LYS A 182 31.47 10.28 3.51
C LYS A 182 31.49 8.77 3.36
N GLN A 183 31.95 8.33 2.19
CA GLN A 183 32.10 6.93 1.84
C GLN A 183 33.56 6.51 2.02
N CYS A 184 33.80 5.20 2.14
CA CYS A 184 35.14 4.64 2.05
C CYS A 184 35.78 5.00 0.69
N ALA A 185 37.09 5.24 0.67
CA ALA A 185 37.85 5.47 -0.56
C ALA A 185 37.96 4.22 -1.44
N ASN A 186 37.87 3.03 -0.84
CA ASN A 186 37.74 1.79 -1.60
C ASN A 186 36.32 1.71 -2.22
N LYS A 187 36.24 1.72 -3.55
CA LYS A 187 34.97 1.69 -4.31
C LYS A 187 34.17 0.41 -4.11
N ASP A 188 34.84 -0.69 -3.76
CA ASP A 188 34.21 -1.98 -3.50
C ASP A 188 33.73 -2.11 -2.03
N CYS A 189 33.98 -1.09 -1.22
CA CYS A 189 33.59 -1.06 0.18
C CYS A 189 32.30 -0.23 0.37
N GLU A 190 31.25 -0.87 0.90
CA GLU A 190 29.98 -0.18 1.18
C GLU A 190 29.99 0.66 2.47
N PHE A 191 31.11 0.67 3.20
CA PHE A 191 31.24 1.38 4.46
C PHE A 191 31.09 2.91 4.28
N PHE A 192 30.35 3.55 5.19
CA PHE A 192 30.18 5.00 5.22
C PHE A 192 30.09 5.52 6.66
N TRP A 193 30.44 6.80 6.83
CA TRP A 193 30.35 7.52 8.10
C TRP A 193 29.39 8.68 7.97
N ILE A 194 28.58 8.85 9.01
CA ILE A 194 27.73 10.03 9.20
C ILE A 194 28.48 10.98 10.12
N TYR A 195 29.02 12.07 9.57
CA TYR A 195 29.58 13.14 10.38
C TYR A 195 28.43 13.91 11.01
N LYS A 196 28.49 14.11 12.33
CA LYS A 196 27.68 15.16 12.95
C LYS A 196 28.16 16.47 12.35
N GLN A 197 27.25 17.26 11.77
CA GLN A 197 27.56 18.66 11.48
C GLN A 197 27.95 19.29 12.80
N GLN A 198 29.25 19.52 13.01
CA GLN A 198 29.67 20.44 14.04
C GLN A 198 29.04 21.77 13.64
N GLN A 199 28.06 22.25 14.40
CA GLN A 199 27.72 23.66 14.37
C GLN A 199 29.04 24.39 14.57
N LYS A 200 29.54 25.04 13.52
CA LYS A 200 30.80 25.77 13.57
C LYS A 200 30.64 26.85 14.64
N GLN A 201 31.05 26.57 15.87
CA GLN A 201 31.46 27.63 16.76
C GLN A 201 32.68 28.25 16.09
N ILE A 202 32.53 29.50 15.66
CA ILE A 202 33.63 30.33 15.17
C ILE A 202 34.58 30.50 16.36
N LYS A 203 35.56 29.59 16.51
CA LYS A 203 36.68 29.81 17.42
C LYS A 203 37.76 30.54 16.64
N SER A 204 38.08 31.72 17.15
CA SER A 204 39.12 32.61 16.70
C SER A 204 40.48 31.91 16.63
N ARG A 205 41.29 32.40 15.69
CA ARG A 205 42.64 31.95 15.31
C ARG A 205 43.53 31.56 16.50
N SER A 206 44.24 30.45 16.37
CA SER A 206 45.64 30.38 16.79
C SER A 206 46.46 29.59 15.78
N ASN A 207 47.59 30.17 15.40
CA ASN A 207 48.57 29.59 14.49
C ASN A 207 49.39 28.54 15.23
N SER A 208 49.41 27.30 14.73
CA SER A 208 50.59 26.43 14.87
C SER A 208 50.59 25.41 13.73
N PRO A 209 51.60 25.39 12.85
CA PRO A 209 51.72 24.39 11.80
C PRO A 209 52.66 23.28 12.26
N LEU A 210 52.17 22.04 12.30
CA LEU A 210 53.04 20.87 12.18
C LEU A 210 52.42 19.93 11.15
N LYS A 211 52.87 20.08 9.89
CA LYS A 211 52.68 19.08 8.84
C LYS A 211 53.51 17.85 9.20
N THR A 212 52.92 16.91 9.94
CA THR A 212 53.38 15.52 9.91
C THR A 212 52.75 14.84 8.71
N TYR A 213 53.58 14.47 7.71
CA TYR A 213 53.21 13.55 6.63
C TYR A 213 52.96 12.15 7.22
N LYS A 214 51.82 11.96 7.89
CA LYS A 214 51.22 10.63 8.02
C LYS A 214 50.47 10.38 6.73
N ILE A 215 50.73 9.26 6.06
CA ILE A 215 49.90 8.75 4.97
C ILE A 215 48.45 8.85 5.43
N THR A 216 47.70 9.79 4.84
CA THR A 216 46.37 10.14 5.30
C THR A 216 45.41 9.09 4.78
N TYR A 217 45.27 7.98 5.52
CA TYR A 217 44.16 7.03 5.42
C TYR A 217 42.79 7.66 5.78
N VAL A 218 42.65 8.97 5.61
CA VAL A 218 41.58 9.81 6.15
C VAL A 218 40.20 9.42 5.61
N ASN A 219 40.15 8.64 4.54
CA ASN A 219 38.91 8.17 3.93
C ASN A 219 38.82 6.63 3.77
N TYR A 220 39.77 5.84 4.28
CA TYR A 220 39.65 4.36 4.24
C TYR A 220 38.99 3.85 5.53
N CYS A 221 37.99 2.96 5.39
CA CYS A 221 37.38 2.28 6.54
C CYS A 221 38.39 1.44 7.32
N PRO A 222 38.13 1.13 8.61
CA PRO A 222 39.02 0.30 9.41
C PRO A 222 39.39 -1.02 8.72
N ASP A 223 38.45 -1.60 7.97
CA ASP A 223 38.64 -2.87 7.26
C ASP A 223 39.49 -2.73 5.98
N CYS A 224 39.39 -1.59 5.28
CA CYS A 224 40.13 -1.35 4.03
C CYS A 224 41.44 -0.57 4.23
N ARG A 225 41.75 -0.15 5.46
CA ARG A 225 42.96 0.62 5.76
C ARG A 225 44.25 -0.19 5.60
N PHE A 226 44.14 -1.53 5.64
CA PHE A 226 45.26 -2.47 5.61
C PHE A 226 45.29 -3.34 4.35
N LEU A 227 44.41 -3.07 3.37
CA LEU A 227 44.42 -3.64 2.03
C LEU A 227 45.21 -2.72 1.10
#